data_AF-A0A969GLU7-F1
#
_entry.id   AF-A0A969GLU7-F1
#
_cell.length_a   1.000
_cell.length_b   1.000
_cell.length_c   1.000
_cell.angle_alpha   90.00
_cell.angle_beta   90.00
_cell.angle_gamma   90.00
#
_symmetry.space_group_name_H-M   'P 1'
#
loop_
_entity.id
_entity.type
_entity.pdbx_description
1 polymer ?
#
loop_
_entity_poly.entity_id
_entity_poly.type
_entity_poly.pdbx_seq_one_letter_code
_entity_poly.pdbx_strand_id
1 'polypeptide(L)' 'MTPIAPPGQGAAYSFEDSPGAGRFEYWLEDVDSAGVSTLHGPVAATIGVAEAPGNGTHRIFLPYLVR' A
#
# COMPACT_ATOMS: atom_id res chain seq x y z
N MET A 1 -20.16 11.29 6.05
CA MET A 1 -20.34 10.36 7.18
C MET A 1 -18.98 9.73 7.41
N THR A 2 -18.25 10.14 8.44
CA THR A 2 -16.93 9.55 8.75
C THR A 2 -17.17 8.23 9.50
N PRO A 3 -16.65 7.09 9.03
CA PRO A 3 -16.78 5.86 9.79
C PRO A 3 -15.93 5.98 11.06
N ILE A 4 -16.60 6.02 12.21
CA ILE A 4 -15.97 5.89 13.53
C ILE A 4 -15.75 4.41 13.79
N ALA A 5 -14.49 3.97 13.77
CA ALA A 5 -14.12 2.64 14.23
C ALA A 5 -14.44 2.51 15.73
N PRO A 6 -15.04 1.39 16.19
CA PRO A 6 -15.26 1.14 17.61
C PRO A 6 -13.95 1.22 18.42
N PRO A 7 -13.97 1.67 19.68
CA PRO A 7 -12.79 1.69 20.54
C PRO A 7 -12.14 0.30 20.64
N GLY A 8 -10.82 0.23 20.44
CA GLY A 8 -10.06 -1.04 20.54
C GLY A 8 -10.05 -1.90 19.27
N GLN A 9 -10.75 -1.50 18.21
CA GLN A 9 -10.61 -2.06 16.88
C GLN A 9 -9.85 -1.03 16.06
N GLY A 10 -8.58 -1.29 15.73
CA GLY A 10 -7.77 -0.37 14.92
C GLY A 10 -8.50 0.08 13.65
N ALA A 11 -8.14 1.23 13.11
CA ALA A 11 -8.72 1.72 11.87
C ALA A 11 -8.00 1.13 10.65
N ALA A 12 -8.75 0.95 9.56
CA ALA A 12 -8.16 0.62 8.27
C ALA A 12 -7.74 1.91 7.56
N TYR A 13 -6.52 1.94 7.06
CA TYR A 13 -5.95 3.06 6.32
C TYR A 13 -5.48 2.59 4.95
N SER A 14 -5.68 3.43 3.94
CA SER A 14 -5.20 3.19 2.57
C SER A 14 -4.55 4.46 2.03
N PHE A 15 -3.39 4.29 1.40
CA PHE A 15 -2.69 5.34 0.67
C PHE A 15 -2.33 4.81 -0.72
N GLU A 16 -2.53 5.64 -1.73
CA GLU A 16 -2.19 5.33 -3.13
C GLU A 16 -1.03 6.21 -3.56
N ASP A 17 0.02 5.57 -4.08
CA ASP A 17 1.21 6.22 -4.63
C ASP A 17 1.33 5.88 -6.13
N SER A 18 1.93 6.77 -6.92
CA SER A 18 2.15 6.58 -8.35
C SER A 18 3.58 6.96 -8.74
N PRO A 19 4.60 6.22 -8.24
CA PRO A 19 5.96 6.55 -8.58
C PRO A 19 6.31 6.04 -9.99
N GLY A 20 7.42 6.56 -10.54
CA GLY A 20 7.95 6.09 -11.81
C GLY A 20 8.50 4.66 -11.75
N ALA A 21 9.17 4.22 -12.82
CA ALA A 21 9.84 2.93 -12.82
C ALA A 21 10.98 2.90 -11.78
N GLY A 22 11.07 1.80 -11.03
CA GLY A 22 12.06 1.66 -9.97
C GLY A 22 11.67 0.64 -8.90
N ARG A 23 12.53 0.50 -7.89
CA ARG A 23 12.27 -0.27 -6.67
C ARG A 23 11.99 0.70 -5.52
N PHE A 24 10.89 0.48 -4.84
CA PHE A 24 10.41 1.33 -3.75
C PHE A 24 10.19 0.49 -2.50
N GLU A 25 10.38 1.11 -1.34
CA GLU A 25 10.12 0.51 -0.03
C GLU A 25 9.18 1.42 0.74
N TYR A 26 8.11 0.84 1.25
CA TYR A 26 7.04 1.55 1.97
C TYR A 26 6.98 1.09 3.42
N TRP A 27 6.85 2.07 4.32
CA TRP A 27 6.61 1.85 5.75
C TRP A 27 5.28 2.49 6.14
N LEU A 28 4.60 1.86 7.10
CA LEU A 28 3.51 2.47 7.84
C LEU A 28 4.07 2.95 9.18
N GLU A 29 3.90 4.24 9.47
CA GLU A 29 4.20 4.81 10.77
C GLU A 29 2.92 4.86 11.61
N ASP A 30 2.95 4.24 12.78
CA ASP A 30 1.93 4.36 13.81
C ASP A 30 2.42 5.33 14.88
N VAL A 31 1.61 6.35 15.18
CA VAL A 31 1.92 7.38 16.19
C VAL A 31 0.82 7.38 17.24
N ASP A 32 1.18 7.07 18.47
CA ASP A 32 0.21 7.01 19.56
C ASP A 32 -0.20 8.41 20.08
N SER A 33 -1.15 8.45 21.01
CA SER A 33 -1.62 9.71 21.61
C SER A 33 -0.56 10.46 22.43
N ALA A 34 0.55 9.80 22.78
CA ALA A 34 1.70 10.39 23.45
C ALA A 34 2.79 10.85 22.46
N GLY A 35 2.60 10.63 21.15
CA GLY A 35 3.55 10.98 20.09
C GLY A 35 4.66 9.96 19.89
N VAL A 36 4.52 8.73 20.40
CA VAL A 36 5.50 7.67 20.22
C VAL A 36 5.29 7.00 18.85
N SER A 37 6.32 7.01 18.01
CA SER A 37 6.31 6.37 16.70
C SER A 37 6.73 4.89 16.74
N THR A 38 5.99 4.06 16.00
CA THR A 38 6.35 2.67 15.66
C THR A 38 6.31 2.50 14.13
N LEU A 39 7.34 1.90 13.55
CA LEU A 39 7.40 1.64 12.10
C LEU A 39 7.09 0.18 11.77
N HIS A 40 6.19 -0.02 10.81
CA HIS A 40 5.81 -1.31 10.26
C HIS A 40 6.21 -1.40 8.79
N GLY A 41 6.98 -2.44 8.41
CA GLY A 41 7.48 -2.62 7.04
C GLY A 41 8.92 -3.15 6.99
N PRO A 42 9.63 -2.98 5.86
CA PRO A 42 9.13 -2.42 4.60
C PRO A 42 8.28 -3.40 3.80
N VAL A 43 7.37 -2.84 3.00
CA VAL A 43 6.80 -3.52 1.84
C VAL A 43 7.56 -3.04 0.61
N ALA A 44 8.15 -3.96 -0.16
CA ALA A 44 8.88 -3.64 -1.37
C ALA A 44 7.98 -3.75 -2.61
N ALA A 45 8.00 -2.73 -3.46
CA ALA A 45 7.34 -2.72 -4.77
C ALA A 45 8.38 -2.50 -5.87
N THR A 46 8.25 -3.21 -6.99
CA THR A 46 9.05 -2.97 -8.19
C THR A 46 8.12 -2.60 -9.33
N ILE A 47 8.26 -1.38 -9.84
CA ILE A 47 7.54 -0.89 -11.00
C ILE A 47 8.49 -0.96 -12.19
N GLY A 48 8.21 -1.89 -13.12
CA GLY A 48 8.88 -1.92 -14.40
C GLY A 48 8.20 -0.95 -15.37
N VAL A 49 8.97 -0.33 -16.26
CA VAL A 49 8.41 0.03 -17.57
C VAL A 49 8.10 -1.29 -18.26
N ALA A 50 6.81 -1.57 -18.47
CA ALA A 50 6.46 -2.56 -19.47
C ALA A 50 6.95 -1.98 -20.80
N GLU A 51 8.12 -2.42 -21.28
CA GLU A 51 8.41 -2.41 -22.70
C GLU A 51 7.25 -3.17 -23.34
N ALA A 52 6.29 -2.47 -23.93
CA ALA A 52 5.20 -3.12 -24.63
C ALA A 52 5.73 -3.58 -26.00
N PRO A 53 5.85 -4.89 -26.30
CA PRO A 53 5.79 -5.33 -27.67
C PRO A 53 4.32 -5.25 -28.10
N GLY A 54 3.85 -4.07 -28.49
CA GLY A 54 2.57 -3.87 -29.18
C GLY A 54 1.30 -4.10 -28.32
N ASN A 55 0.39 -3.12 -28.38
CA ASN A 55 -1.05 -3.24 -28.13
C ASN A 55 -1.55 -4.45 -27.31
N GLY A 56 -1.39 -4.40 -25.99
CA GLY A 56 -1.95 -5.38 -25.07
C GLY A 56 -2.41 -4.72 -23.79
N THR A 57 -3.72 -4.66 -23.57
CA THR A 57 -4.39 -4.11 -22.40
C THR A 57 -3.78 -4.67 -21.10
N HIS A 58 -3.17 -3.82 -20.27
CA HIS A 58 -2.64 -4.23 -18.97
C HIS A 58 -3.79 -4.61 -18.03
N ARG A 59 -3.99 -5.91 -17.79
CA ARG A 59 -4.88 -6.42 -16.74
C ARG A 59 -4.02 -6.64 -15.50
N ILE A 60 -4.19 -5.81 -14.47
CA ILE A 60 -3.61 -6.03 -13.14
C ILE A 60 -4.32 -7.26 -12.55
N PHE A 61 -3.57 -8.35 -12.34
CA PHE A 61 -4.03 -9.49 -11.56
C PHE A 61 -3.65 -9.25 -10.09
N LEU A 62 -4.65 -8.94 -9.26
CA LEU A 62 -4.52 -9.04 -7.81
C LEU A 62 -4.50 -10.54 -7.44
N PRO A 63 -3.51 -11.04 -6.69
CA PRO A 63 -3.56 -12.41 -6.20
C PRO A 63 -4.71 -12.53 -5.20
N TYR A 64 -5.67 -13.38 -5.55
CA TYR A 64 -6.80 -13.75 -4.72
C TYR A 64 -6.28 -14.45 -3.45
N LEU A 65 -6.31 -13.76 -2.30
CA LEU A 65 -6.12 -14.44 -1.01
C LEU A 65 -7.41 -15.16 -0.64
N VAL A 66 -7.40 -16.48 -0.77
CA VAL A 66 -8.40 -17.36 -0.15
C VAL A 66 -7.94 -17.64 1.28
N ARG A 67 -8.80 -17.39 2.26
CA ARG A 67 -8.83 -18.21 3.47
C ARG A 67 -10.28 -18.39 3.93
#